data_AF-G5JI95-F1
#
_entry.id   AF-G5JI95-F1
#
_cell.length_a   1.000
_cell.length_b   1.000
_cell.length_c   1.000
_cell.angle_alpha   90.00
_cell.angle_beta   90.00
_cell.angle_gamma   90.00
#
_symmetry.space_group_name_H-M   'P 1'
#
loop_
_entity.id
_entity.type
_entity.pdbx_description
1 polymer ?
#
loop_
_entity_poly.entity_id
_entity_poly.type
_entity_poly.pdbx_seq_one_letter_code
_entity_poly.pdbx_strand_id
1 'polypeptide(L)'
;MTDLDFNKKEKAYKSFLNSTTKLIDTFNKANKKNRKIKYLPEWIDFYASHLLEENSYSTNRRYSVYKKGTIVYVNLGSNIGKEFSGNHFCIVLDNKDNPNKETITVIPLSSKQSKHYIQLESSILDITIIKLNKEVDQLYKEADNLKNMANDIMNKHEATIKEKASRNMLLYKYGYITEHYMNKLYYEIENLIKDEAEAYKNNINYMIKRAKNMKVVETVFQKHKDKQSYANVSAITSISKKRIQKINDEDPTGKIQINEKDLEKIEKQILIRFIKKLK
;
A
#
# COMPACT_ATOMS: atom_id res chain seq x y z
N MET A 1 -15.76 -48.09 -10.96
CA MET A 1 -15.40 -47.02 -10.00
C MET A 1 -15.10 -45.66 -10.66
N THR A 2 -15.02 -45.60 -12.00
CA THR A 2 -14.69 -44.41 -12.81
C THR A 2 -15.90 -43.52 -13.16
N ASP A 3 -17.09 -44.09 -13.37
CA ASP A 3 -18.28 -43.33 -13.81
C ASP A 3 -18.90 -42.47 -12.69
N LEU A 4 -18.71 -42.87 -11.44
CA LEU A 4 -19.20 -42.15 -10.26
C LEU A 4 -18.37 -40.88 -9.97
N ASP A 5 -17.09 -40.86 -10.38
CA ASP A 5 -16.22 -39.69 -10.30
C ASP A 5 -16.45 -38.73 -11.48
N PHE A 6 -16.71 -39.27 -12.68
CA PHE A 6 -17.08 -38.48 -13.85
C PHE A 6 -18.41 -37.72 -13.63
N ASN A 7 -19.45 -38.40 -13.14
CA ASN A 7 -20.74 -37.77 -12.85
C ASN A 7 -20.65 -36.67 -11.78
N LYS A 8 -19.74 -36.81 -10.81
CA LYS A 8 -19.46 -35.77 -9.80
C LYS A 8 -18.76 -34.56 -10.41
N LYS A 9 -17.77 -34.78 -11.28
CA LYS A 9 -17.06 -33.71 -12.00
C LYS A 9 -18.00 -32.94 -12.93
N GLU A 10 -18.85 -33.62 -13.68
CA GLU A 10 -19.83 -32.98 -14.55
C GLU A 10 -20.85 -32.15 -13.75
N LYS A 11 -21.37 -32.70 -12.64
CA LYS A 11 -22.27 -31.95 -11.74
C LYS A 11 -21.60 -30.70 -11.17
N ALA A 12 -20.34 -30.80 -10.74
CA ALA A 12 -19.58 -29.66 -10.24
C ALA A 12 -19.40 -28.59 -11.33
N TYR A 13 -18.99 -29.00 -12.54
CA TYR A 13 -18.83 -28.11 -13.69
C TYR A 13 -20.12 -27.35 -14.03
N LYS A 14 -21.26 -28.07 -14.12
CA LYS A 14 -22.58 -27.44 -14.35
C LYS A 14 -22.95 -26.45 -13.24
N SER A 15 -22.62 -26.77 -11.99
CA SER A 15 -22.86 -25.87 -10.85
C SER A 15 -22.02 -24.59 -10.95
N PHE A 16 -20.74 -24.69 -11.30
CA PHE A 16 -19.88 -23.53 -11.52
C PHE A 16 -20.40 -22.67 -12.68
N LEU A 17 -20.71 -23.27 -13.83
CA LEU A 17 -21.24 -22.55 -14.99
C LEU A 17 -22.52 -21.78 -14.64
N ASN A 18 -23.50 -22.44 -13.99
CA ASN A 18 -24.74 -21.80 -13.55
C ASN A 18 -24.48 -20.63 -12.58
N SER A 19 -23.54 -20.80 -11.66
CA SER A 19 -23.18 -19.76 -10.68
C SER A 19 -22.55 -18.55 -11.38
N THR A 20 -21.62 -18.79 -12.31
CA THR A 20 -20.99 -17.76 -13.13
C THR A 20 -22.02 -17.00 -13.96
N THR A 21 -22.95 -17.68 -14.63
CA THR A 21 -24.03 -17.03 -15.38
C THR A 21 -24.89 -16.13 -14.49
N LYS A 22 -25.28 -16.61 -13.30
CA LYS A 22 -26.04 -15.79 -12.33
C LYS A 22 -25.27 -14.56 -11.87
N LEU A 23 -23.96 -14.68 -11.67
CA LEU A 23 -23.10 -13.57 -11.26
C LEU A 23 -22.99 -12.51 -12.38
N ILE A 24 -22.81 -12.95 -13.63
CA ILE A 24 -22.77 -12.06 -14.81
C ILE A 24 -24.12 -11.35 -14.97
N ASP A 25 -25.23 -12.07 -14.89
CA ASP A 25 -26.57 -11.49 -14.97
C ASP A 25 -26.81 -10.47 -13.85
N THR A 26 -26.38 -10.78 -12.62
CA THR A 26 -26.49 -9.88 -11.48
C THR A 26 -25.68 -8.61 -11.71
N PHE A 27 -24.45 -8.74 -12.22
CA PHE A 27 -23.60 -7.60 -12.54
C PHE A 27 -24.22 -6.70 -13.61
N ASN A 28 -24.71 -7.30 -14.70
CA ASN A 28 -25.30 -6.57 -15.83
C ASN A 28 -26.62 -5.86 -15.47
N LYS A 29 -27.45 -6.48 -14.62
CA LYS A 29 -28.75 -5.91 -14.19
C LYS A 29 -28.62 -4.90 -13.05
N ALA A 30 -27.47 -4.81 -12.39
CA ALA A 30 -27.31 -3.99 -11.21
C ALA A 30 -27.27 -2.49 -11.49
N ASN A 31 -27.80 -1.72 -10.54
CA ASN A 31 -27.57 -0.28 -10.50
C ASN A 31 -26.07 0.01 -10.32
N LYS A 32 -25.48 0.83 -11.22
CA LYS A 32 -24.06 1.23 -11.19
C LYS A 32 -23.61 1.86 -9.86
N LYS A 33 -24.54 2.39 -9.04
CA LYS A 33 -24.25 2.93 -7.71
C LYS A 33 -24.06 1.86 -6.64
N ASN A 34 -24.51 0.62 -6.87
CA ASN A 34 -24.33 -0.48 -5.91
C ASN A 34 -22.87 -0.94 -5.91
N ARG A 35 -22.09 -0.41 -4.97
CA ARG A 35 -20.66 -0.72 -4.84
C ARG A 35 -20.38 -2.20 -4.61
N LYS A 36 -21.25 -2.93 -3.91
CA LYS A 36 -21.06 -4.38 -3.69
C LYS A 36 -21.03 -5.14 -5.00
N ILE A 37 -21.92 -4.79 -5.93
CA ILE A 37 -21.98 -5.44 -7.24
C ILE A 37 -20.90 -4.88 -8.17
N LYS A 38 -20.65 -3.57 -8.11
CA LYS A 38 -19.58 -2.93 -8.88
C LYS A 38 -18.23 -3.62 -8.68
N TYR A 39 -17.89 -3.98 -7.45
CA TYR A 39 -16.61 -4.60 -7.09
C TYR A 39 -16.68 -6.13 -6.94
N LEU A 40 -17.80 -6.74 -7.33
CA LEU A 40 -18.02 -8.19 -7.20
C LEU A 40 -17.07 -9.00 -8.10
N PRO A 41 -16.82 -8.63 -9.38
CA PRO A 41 -15.87 -9.36 -10.22
C PRO A 41 -14.47 -9.41 -9.60
N GLU A 42 -13.95 -8.27 -9.14
CA GLU A 42 -12.62 -8.18 -8.52
C GLU A 42 -12.56 -8.97 -7.20
N TRP A 43 -13.65 -9.00 -6.44
CA TRP A 43 -13.73 -9.80 -5.21
C TRP A 43 -13.68 -11.30 -5.51
N ILE A 44 -14.39 -11.78 -6.53
CA ILE A 44 -14.41 -13.20 -6.91
C ILE A 44 -13.04 -13.62 -7.44
N ASP A 45 -12.43 -12.80 -8.30
CA ASP A 45 -11.09 -13.04 -8.83
C ASP A 45 -10.04 -13.11 -7.70
N PHE A 46 -10.08 -12.14 -6.77
CA PHE A 46 -9.24 -12.16 -5.57
C PHE A 46 -9.43 -13.46 -4.78
N TYR A 47 -10.67 -13.86 -4.51
CA TYR A 47 -10.98 -15.05 -3.72
C TYR A 47 -10.49 -16.33 -4.41
N ALA A 48 -10.80 -16.51 -5.70
CA ALA A 48 -10.40 -17.67 -6.47
C ALA A 48 -8.88 -17.78 -6.61
N SER A 49 -8.19 -16.66 -6.86
CA SER A 49 -6.74 -16.62 -6.99
C SER A 49 -6.04 -17.04 -5.69
N HIS A 50 -6.51 -16.59 -4.53
CA HIS A 50 -5.91 -16.99 -3.26
C HIS A 50 -6.17 -18.45 -2.89
N LEU A 51 -7.36 -18.99 -3.23
CA LEU A 51 -7.62 -20.42 -3.07
C LEU A 51 -6.71 -21.29 -3.96
N LEU A 52 -6.49 -20.86 -5.21
CA LEU A 52 -5.57 -21.53 -6.12
C LEU A 52 -4.14 -21.51 -5.56
N GLU A 53 -3.69 -20.36 -5.08
CA GLU A 53 -2.38 -20.18 -4.45
C GLU A 53 -2.19 -21.04 -3.20
N GLU A 54 -3.24 -21.25 -2.40
CA GLU A 54 -3.25 -22.15 -1.24
C GLU A 54 -3.16 -23.62 -1.65
N ASN A 55 -3.82 -24.00 -2.74
CA ASN A 55 -3.80 -25.36 -3.25
C ASN A 55 -2.47 -25.71 -3.95
N SER A 56 -1.81 -24.72 -4.58
CA SER A 56 -0.59 -24.94 -5.35
C SER A 56 0.71 -24.90 -4.52
N TYR A 57 0.72 -24.27 -3.35
CA TYR A 57 1.96 -24.05 -2.58
C TYR A 57 1.83 -24.44 -1.10
N SER A 58 2.52 -25.49 -0.67
CA SER A 58 2.70 -25.87 0.73
C SER A 58 3.88 -25.13 1.37
N THR A 59 3.82 -23.81 1.46
CA THR A 59 4.89 -23.05 2.11
C THR A 59 4.52 -22.63 3.53
N ASN A 60 5.47 -22.74 4.46
CA ASN A 60 5.40 -22.12 5.78
C ASN A 60 5.47 -20.60 5.63
N ARG A 61 4.37 -19.99 5.18
CA ARG A 61 4.27 -18.54 5.01
C ARG A 61 4.30 -17.86 6.38
N ARG A 62 5.16 -16.85 6.50
CA ARG A 62 5.16 -15.94 7.65
C ARG A 62 4.37 -14.69 7.30
N TYR A 63 3.42 -14.34 8.16
CA TYR A 63 2.58 -13.16 8.03
C TYR A 63 3.11 -12.01 8.90
N SER A 64 2.77 -10.79 8.51
CA SER A 64 2.96 -9.62 9.36
C SER A 64 2.26 -9.80 10.71
N VAL A 65 2.89 -9.27 11.76
CA VAL A 65 2.36 -9.29 13.13
C VAL A 65 1.81 -7.91 13.46
N TYR A 66 0.57 -7.87 13.93
CA TYR A 66 -0.08 -6.61 14.29
C TYR A 66 -0.42 -6.57 15.78
N LYS A 67 -0.19 -5.42 16.40
CA LYS A 67 -0.58 -5.18 17.79
C LYS A 67 -2.06 -4.79 17.85
N LYS A 68 -2.69 -5.03 18.99
CA LYS A 68 -4.03 -4.53 19.26
C LYS A 68 -4.11 -3.01 19.12
N GLY A 69 -5.18 -2.50 18.51
CA GLY A 69 -5.36 -1.08 18.23
C GLY A 69 -4.69 -0.61 16.94
N THR A 70 -3.88 -1.45 16.27
CA THR A 70 -3.28 -1.09 14.98
C THR A 70 -4.35 -0.91 13.91
N ILE A 71 -4.22 0.14 13.09
CA ILE A 71 -5.10 0.37 11.94
C ILE A 71 -4.52 -0.33 10.71
N VAL A 72 -5.33 -1.19 10.08
CA VAL A 72 -5.03 -1.91 8.84
C VAL A 72 -6.05 -1.57 7.77
N TYR A 73 -5.64 -1.53 6.50
CA TYR A 73 -6.57 -1.39 5.38
C TYR A 73 -6.96 -2.77 4.85
N VAL A 74 -8.25 -3.07 4.82
CA VAL A 74 -8.76 -4.44 4.62
C VAL A 74 -9.78 -4.48 3.51
N ASN A 75 -9.67 -5.48 2.63
CA ASN A 75 -10.75 -5.88 1.72
C ASN A 75 -11.74 -6.79 2.44
N LEU A 76 -12.89 -6.25 2.85
CA LEU A 76 -13.95 -7.02 3.50
C LEU A 76 -14.84 -7.76 2.50
N GLY A 77 -14.60 -7.61 1.20
CA GLY A 77 -15.29 -8.32 0.13
C GLY A 77 -16.68 -7.77 -0.19
N SER A 78 -17.37 -8.43 -1.12
CA SER A 78 -18.76 -8.11 -1.50
C SER A 78 -19.72 -9.03 -0.75
N ASN A 79 -20.04 -8.68 0.49
CA ASN A 79 -20.81 -9.53 1.39
C ASN A 79 -22.33 -9.38 1.22
N ILE A 80 -23.08 -10.40 1.62
CA ILE A 80 -24.54 -10.44 1.50
C ILE A 80 -25.24 -9.50 2.49
N GLY A 81 -26.47 -9.10 2.16
CA GLY A 81 -27.30 -8.27 3.05
C GLY A 81 -26.61 -6.98 3.50
N LYS A 82 -26.69 -6.69 4.81
CA LYS A 82 -26.07 -5.52 5.45
C LYS A 82 -24.73 -5.83 6.12
N GLU A 83 -24.13 -6.99 5.81
CA GLU A 83 -22.75 -7.25 6.22
C GLU A 83 -21.82 -6.17 5.67
N PHE A 84 -20.83 -5.80 6.48
CA PHE A 84 -19.87 -4.78 6.13
C PHE A 84 -19.07 -5.25 4.91
N SER A 85 -18.82 -4.38 3.93
CA SER A 85 -18.28 -4.78 2.61
C SER A 85 -17.39 -3.70 2.01
N GLY A 86 -16.52 -4.10 1.09
CA GLY A 86 -15.57 -3.23 0.41
C GLY A 86 -14.29 -2.98 1.20
N ASN A 87 -13.45 -2.08 0.68
CA ASN A 87 -12.17 -1.76 1.30
C ASN A 87 -12.34 -0.71 2.40
N HIS A 88 -11.87 -1.02 3.59
CA HIS A 88 -12.04 -0.18 4.77
C HIS A 88 -10.83 -0.24 5.70
N PHE A 89 -10.54 0.88 6.35
CA PHE A 89 -9.70 0.88 7.54
C PHE A 89 -10.38 0.08 8.66
N CYS A 90 -9.62 -0.75 9.35
CA CYS A 90 -10.08 -1.56 10.45
C CYS A 90 -9.08 -1.50 11.62
N ILE A 91 -9.58 -1.65 12.84
CA ILE A 91 -8.76 -1.73 14.06
C ILE A 91 -8.55 -3.20 14.42
N VAL A 92 -7.31 -3.60 14.66
CA VAL A 92 -6.94 -4.94 15.14
C VAL A 92 -7.37 -5.12 16.60
N LEU A 93 -8.00 -6.26 16.92
CA LEU A 93 -8.44 -6.60 18.29
C LEU A 93 -7.59 -7.65 19.00
N ASP A 94 -6.80 -8.43 18.27
CA ASP A 94 -6.06 -9.55 18.84
C ASP A 94 -5.00 -9.08 19.85
N ASN A 95 -5.06 -9.61 21.07
CA ASN A 95 -4.05 -9.34 22.10
C ASN A 95 -2.69 -9.97 21.77
N LYS A 96 -2.71 -11.13 21.09
CA LYS A 96 -1.51 -11.92 20.75
C LYS A 96 -1.60 -12.37 19.30
N ASP A 97 -0.86 -11.70 18.44
CA ASP A 97 -0.66 -12.09 17.06
C ASP A 97 0.76 -12.68 16.87
N ASN A 98 0.96 -13.53 15.86
CA ASN A 98 2.26 -14.12 15.57
C ASN A 98 2.44 -14.40 14.06
N PRO A 99 3.69 -14.63 13.59
CA PRO A 99 3.96 -14.80 12.17
C PRO A 99 3.32 -16.03 11.53
N ASN A 100 2.97 -17.06 12.30
CA ASN A 100 2.35 -18.28 11.78
C ASN A 100 0.82 -18.20 11.81
N LYS A 101 0.25 -17.14 12.40
CA LYS A 101 -1.19 -16.93 12.45
C LYS A 101 -1.66 -16.26 11.17
N GLU A 102 -2.48 -16.97 10.40
CA GLU A 102 -2.98 -16.50 9.11
C GLU A 102 -4.19 -15.58 9.23
N THR A 103 -4.84 -15.55 10.39
CA THR A 103 -6.07 -14.79 10.63
C THR A 103 -5.90 -13.75 11.71
N ILE A 104 -6.73 -12.72 11.67
CA ILE A 104 -6.76 -11.65 12.67
C ILE A 104 -8.18 -11.14 12.85
N THR A 105 -8.57 -10.82 14.08
CA THR A 105 -9.88 -10.22 14.36
C THR A 105 -9.79 -8.70 14.28
N VAL A 106 -10.73 -8.10 13.55
CA VAL A 106 -10.76 -6.66 13.27
C VAL A 106 -12.13 -6.03 13.50
N ILE A 107 -12.14 -4.73 13.76
CA ILE A 107 -13.34 -3.89 13.74
C ILE A 107 -13.27 -2.91 12.57
N PRO A 108 -14.24 -2.93 11.64
CA PRO A 108 -14.28 -1.95 10.56
C PRO A 108 -14.59 -0.53 11.04
N LEU A 109 -13.94 0.46 10.42
CA LEU A 109 -14.22 1.87 10.59
C LEU A 109 -15.23 2.37 9.54
N SER A 110 -16.13 3.24 9.98
CA SER A 110 -17.14 3.89 9.15
C SER A 110 -17.12 5.39 9.35
N SER A 111 -17.45 6.15 8.30
CA SER A 111 -17.67 7.60 8.41
C SER A 111 -19.13 7.95 8.76
N LYS A 112 -19.98 6.95 9.03
CA LYS A 112 -21.39 7.13 9.33
C LYS A 112 -21.63 6.87 10.81
N GLN A 113 -22.35 7.78 11.46
CA GLN A 113 -22.82 7.57 12.82
C GLN A 113 -23.93 6.52 12.85
N SER A 114 -23.93 5.69 13.89
CA SER A 114 -24.99 4.71 14.15
C SER A 114 -25.05 4.43 15.66
N LYS A 115 -26.21 4.01 16.16
CA LYS A 115 -26.47 3.70 17.59
C LYS A 115 -25.47 2.73 18.19
N HIS A 116 -24.88 1.87 17.37
CA HIS A 116 -23.96 0.82 17.81
C HIS A 116 -22.53 1.06 17.38
N TYR A 117 -22.19 2.26 16.92
CA TYR A 117 -20.82 2.59 16.58
C TYR A 117 -20.22 3.49 17.66
N ILE A 118 -18.92 3.34 17.89
CA ILE A 118 -18.16 4.18 18.81
C ILE A 118 -17.40 5.22 18.03
N GLN A 119 -17.70 6.49 18.28
CA GLN A 119 -16.92 7.60 17.74
C GLN A 119 -15.52 7.56 18.34
N LEU A 120 -14.51 7.58 17.48
CA LEU A 120 -13.13 7.73 17.89
C LEU A 120 -12.85 9.19 18.19
N GLU A 121 -12.20 9.48 19.31
CA GLU A 121 -11.62 10.79 19.59
C GLU A 121 -10.39 11.04 18.72
N SER A 122 -9.67 9.97 18.35
CA SER A 122 -8.43 10.11 17.62
C SER A 122 -8.68 10.60 16.20
N SER A 123 -8.10 11.77 15.91
CA SER A 123 -7.84 12.27 14.58
C SER A 123 -6.65 11.51 13.94
N ILE A 124 -6.42 10.23 14.28
CA ILE A 124 -5.22 9.50 13.84
C ILE A 124 -5.07 9.48 12.32
N LEU A 125 -6.19 9.43 11.59
CA LEU A 125 -6.19 9.55 10.14
C LEU A 125 -5.79 10.96 9.68
N ASP A 126 -6.29 12.02 10.32
CA ASP A 126 -5.90 13.41 10.01
C ASP A 126 -4.44 13.70 10.38
N ILE A 127 -3.98 13.24 11.54
CA ILE A 127 -2.57 13.30 11.96
C ILE A 127 -1.69 12.59 10.94
N THR A 128 -2.14 11.43 10.43
CA THR A 128 -1.43 10.69 9.39
C THR A 128 -1.37 11.48 8.08
N ILE A 129 -2.48 12.13 7.67
CA ILE A 129 -2.50 13.01 6.50
C ILE A 129 -1.51 14.17 6.66
N ILE A 130 -1.48 14.84 7.82
CA ILE A 130 -0.55 15.94 8.09
C ILE A 130 0.91 15.47 8.00
N LYS A 131 1.22 14.29 8.58
CA LYS A 131 2.56 13.69 8.50
C LYS A 131 2.95 13.37 7.06
N LEU A 132 2.07 12.71 6.30
CA LEU A 132 2.31 12.40 4.89
C LEU A 132 2.60 13.65 4.06
N ASN A 133 1.81 14.72 4.23
CA ASN A 133 2.04 15.98 3.52
C ASN A 133 3.38 16.62 3.88
N LYS A 134 3.73 16.63 5.17
CA LYS A 134 5.04 17.14 5.62
C LYS A 134 6.20 16.36 5.00
N GLU A 135 6.11 15.03 4.95
CA GLU A 135 7.13 14.18 4.34
C GLU A 135 7.23 14.39 2.82
N VAL A 136 6.09 14.54 2.14
CA VAL A 136 6.03 14.87 0.71
C VAL A 136 6.73 16.19 0.41
N ASP A 137 6.42 17.25 1.17
CA ASP A 137 7.03 18.57 0.99
C ASP A 137 8.54 18.52 1.25
N GLN A 138 8.96 17.76 2.25
CA GLN A 138 10.38 17.55 2.55
C GLN A 138 11.10 16.83 1.41
N LEU A 139 10.53 15.74 0.87
CA LEU A 139 11.11 14.99 -0.24
C LEU A 139 11.29 15.87 -1.49
N TYR A 140 10.30 16.72 -1.81
CA TYR A 140 10.44 17.64 -2.94
C TYR A 140 11.52 18.69 -2.73
N LYS A 141 11.62 19.26 -1.51
CA LYS A 141 12.69 20.21 -1.17
C LYS A 141 14.06 19.57 -1.26
N GLU A 142 14.23 18.38 -0.70
CA GLU A 142 15.51 17.66 -0.75
C GLU A 142 15.87 17.28 -2.19
N ALA A 143 14.91 16.87 -3.02
CA ALA A 143 15.14 16.58 -4.43
C ALA A 143 15.57 17.83 -5.21
N ASP A 144 14.97 18.99 -4.93
CA ASP A 144 15.37 20.26 -5.57
C ASP A 144 16.76 20.72 -5.10
N ASN A 145 17.04 20.62 -3.80
CA ASN A 145 18.38 20.89 -3.27
C ASN A 145 19.44 20.00 -3.92
N LEU A 146 19.17 18.70 -4.04
CA LEU A 146 20.08 17.75 -4.67
C LEU A 146 20.29 18.07 -6.16
N LYS A 147 19.25 18.52 -6.85
CA LYS A 147 19.35 18.99 -8.24
C LYS A 147 20.25 20.22 -8.36
N ASN A 148 20.10 21.19 -7.46
CA ASN A 148 20.94 22.39 -7.44
C ASN A 148 22.41 22.04 -7.15
N MET A 149 22.65 21.16 -6.17
CA MET A 149 23.99 20.64 -5.87
C MET A 149 24.60 19.90 -7.06
N ALA A 150 23.82 19.06 -7.75
CA ALA A 150 24.28 18.36 -8.94
C ALA A 150 24.69 19.34 -10.05
N ASN A 151 23.89 20.38 -10.31
CA ASN A 151 24.24 21.41 -11.28
C ASN A 151 25.54 22.15 -10.90
N ASP A 152 25.72 22.50 -9.62
CA ASP A 152 26.94 23.16 -9.14
C ASP A 152 28.18 22.28 -9.33
N ILE A 153 28.06 20.98 -9.07
CA ILE A 153 29.14 20.00 -9.28
C ILE A 153 29.44 19.86 -10.76
N MET A 154 28.42 19.76 -11.63
CA MET A 154 28.62 19.68 -13.07
C MET A 154 29.30 20.94 -13.64
N ASN A 155 28.94 22.13 -13.15
CA ASN A 155 29.60 23.38 -13.53
C ASN A 155 31.09 23.40 -13.10
N LYS A 156 31.40 22.90 -11.90
CA LYS A 156 32.79 22.75 -11.43
C LYS A 156 33.58 21.74 -12.27
N HIS A 157 32.95 20.64 -12.69
CA HIS A 157 33.55 19.67 -13.60
C HIS A 157 33.86 20.31 -14.95
N GLU A 158 32.92 21.06 -15.53
CA GLU A 158 33.13 21.76 -16.81
C GLU A 158 34.31 22.73 -16.73
N ALA A 159 34.40 23.53 -15.65
CA ALA A 159 35.53 24.44 -15.44
C ALA A 159 36.87 23.67 -15.35
N THR A 160 36.89 22.58 -14.58
CA THR A 160 38.09 21.73 -14.41
C THR A 160 38.52 21.06 -15.73
N ILE A 161 37.55 20.61 -16.55
CA ILE A 161 37.81 20.03 -17.86
C ILE A 161 38.46 21.06 -18.78
N LYS A 162 37.93 22.29 -18.84
CA LYS A 162 38.49 23.37 -19.67
C LYS A 162 39.95 23.70 -19.29
N GLU A 163 40.24 23.75 -18.00
CA GLU A 163 41.61 23.97 -17.49
C GLU A 163 42.54 22.82 -17.89
N LYS A 164 42.14 21.57 -17.63
CA LYS A 164 42.93 20.37 -18.00
C LYS A 164 43.14 20.26 -19.51
N ALA A 165 42.11 20.56 -20.31
CA ALA A 165 42.20 20.55 -21.77
C ALA A 165 43.25 21.54 -22.28
N SER A 166 43.27 22.74 -21.71
CA SER A 166 44.26 23.78 -22.04
C SER A 166 45.69 23.35 -21.68
N ARG A 167 45.89 22.79 -20.48
CA ARG A 167 47.19 22.22 -20.06
C ARG A 167 47.64 21.10 -20.98
N ASN A 168 46.76 20.16 -21.28
CA ASN A 168 47.10 19.00 -22.08
C ASN A 168 47.39 19.35 -23.54
N MET A 169 46.71 20.36 -24.10
CA MET A 169 47.02 20.89 -25.43
C MET A 169 48.46 21.42 -25.50
N LEU A 170 48.94 22.10 -24.46
CA LEU A 170 50.34 22.54 -24.38
C LEU A 170 51.30 21.35 -24.33
N LEU A 171 51.03 20.34 -23.49
CA LEU A 171 51.86 19.14 -23.39
C LEU A 171 51.94 18.39 -24.74
N TYR A 172 50.83 18.30 -25.47
CA TYR A 172 50.80 17.72 -26.81
C TYR A 172 51.63 18.56 -27.80
N LYS A 173 51.45 19.88 -27.82
CA LYS A 173 52.20 20.80 -28.69
C LYS A 173 53.72 20.69 -28.53
N TYR A 174 54.19 20.48 -27.30
CA TYR A 174 55.62 20.33 -26.99
C TYR A 174 56.11 18.86 -27.02
N GLY A 175 55.27 17.91 -27.46
CA GLY A 175 55.66 16.51 -27.66
C GLY A 175 55.78 15.66 -26.39
N TYR A 176 55.26 16.14 -25.25
CA TYR A 176 55.30 15.39 -23.98
C TYR A 176 54.25 14.27 -23.89
N ILE A 177 53.15 14.36 -24.64
CA ILE A 177 52.08 13.36 -24.66
C ILE A 177 51.60 13.09 -26.09
N THR A 178 50.98 11.93 -26.30
CA THR A 178 50.42 11.52 -27.60
C THR A 178 48.93 11.81 -27.71
N GLU A 179 48.42 11.90 -28.94
CA GLU A 179 46.99 12.03 -29.22
C GLU A 179 46.19 10.84 -28.66
N HIS A 180 46.75 9.63 -28.74
CA HIS A 180 46.10 8.44 -28.17
C HIS A 180 45.89 8.55 -26.65
N TYR A 181 46.91 9.01 -25.92
CA TYR A 181 46.81 9.25 -24.48
C TYR A 181 45.74 10.30 -24.16
N MET A 182 45.68 11.37 -24.95
CA MET A 182 44.67 12.42 -24.83
C MET A 182 43.25 11.90 -24.96
N ASN A 183 42.97 11.15 -26.03
CA ASN A 183 41.64 10.60 -26.28
C ASN A 183 41.21 9.63 -25.18
N LYS A 184 42.13 8.81 -24.68
CA LYS A 184 41.86 7.90 -23.54
C LYS A 184 41.45 8.69 -22.29
N LEU A 185 42.20 9.74 -21.94
CA LEU A 185 41.91 10.56 -20.76
C LEU A 185 40.55 11.27 -20.88
N TYR A 186 40.22 11.83 -22.04
CA TYR A 186 38.92 12.47 -22.26
C TYR A 186 37.78 11.48 -22.13
N TYR A 187 37.92 10.28 -22.71
CA TYR A 187 36.92 9.22 -22.61
C TYR A 187 36.67 8.79 -21.16
N GLU A 188 37.74 8.59 -20.37
CA GLU A 188 37.63 8.23 -18.95
C GLU A 188 36.92 9.32 -18.14
N ILE A 189 37.26 10.60 -18.36
CA ILE A 189 36.61 11.73 -17.68
C ILE A 189 35.14 11.83 -18.06
N GLU A 190 34.81 11.68 -19.35
CA GLU A 190 33.44 11.75 -19.85
C GLU A 190 32.56 10.67 -19.20
N ASN A 191 33.07 9.44 -19.08
CA ASN A 191 32.35 8.35 -18.44
C ASN A 191 32.12 8.61 -16.94
N LEU A 192 33.13 9.07 -16.21
CA LEU A 192 32.99 9.39 -14.78
C LEU A 192 31.90 10.44 -14.53
N ILE A 193 31.86 11.49 -15.37
CA ILE A 193 30.84 12.54 -15.26
C ILE A 193 29.46 12.01 -15.60
N LYS A 194 29.34 11.16 -16.63
CA LYS A 194 28.07 10.50 -16.98
C LYS A 194 27.57 9.62 -15.84
N ASP A 195 28.43 8.82 -15.24
CA ASP A 195 28.09 7.93 -14.13
C ASP A 195 27.62 8.73 -12.91
N GLU A 196 28.33 9.81 -12.56
CA GLU A 196 27.95 10.69 -11.46
C GLU A 196 26.61 11.42 -11.74
N ALA A 197 26.42 11.95 -12.95
CA ALA A 197 25.18 12.60 -13.35
C ALA A 197 23.98 11.64 -13.31
N GLU A 198 24.16 10.40 -13.76
CA GLU A 198 23.12 9.38 -13.72
C GLU A 198 22.81 8.95 -12.28
N ALA A 199 23.81 8.90 -11.38
CA ALA A 199 23.59 8.66 -9.96
C ALA A 199 22.71 9.74 -9.30
N TYR A 200 23.00 11.02 -9.54
CA TYR A 200 22.16 12.13 -9.06
C TYR A 200 20.73 12.03 -9.62
N LYS A 201 20.60 11.80 -10.92
CA LYS A 201 19.31 11.67 -11.59
C LYS A 201 18.49 10.51 -11.01
N ASN A 202 19.10 9.36 -10.75
CA ASN A 202 18.45 8.21 -10.15
C ASN A 202 17.96 8.50 -8.74
N ASN A 203 18.77 9.17 -7.92
CA ASN A 203 18.38 9.57 -6.57
C ASN A 203 17.20 10.56 -6.59
N ILE A 204 17.29 11.61 -7.42
CA ILE A 204 16.21 12.60 -7.59
C ILE A 204 14.91 11.91 -8.04
N ASN A 205 14.99 11.05 -9.05
CA ASN A 205 13.84 10.30 -9.56
C ASN A 205 13.23 9.39 -8.50
N TYR A 206 14.05 8.72 -7.69
CA TYR A 206 13.59 7.90 -6.59
C TYR A 206 12.81 8.73 -5.55
N MET A 207 13.34 9.88 -5.14
CA MET A 207 12.68 10.78 -4.19
C MET A 207 11.36 11.32 -4.73
N ILE A 208 11.33 11.75 -6.00
CA ILE A 208 10.11 12.21 -6.66
C ILE A 208 9.08 11.08 -6.77
N LYS A 209 9.50 9.87 -7.12
CA LYS A 209 8.63 8.69 -7.18
C LYS A 209 8.02 8.39 -5.82
N ARG A 210 8.83 8.43 -4.76
CA ARG A 210 8.40 8.25 -3.38
C ARG A 210 7.35 9.29 -2.96
N ALA A 211 7.61 10.57 -3.23
CA ALA A 211 6.66 11.64 -2.95
C ALA A 211 5.33 11.46 -3.71
N LYS A 212 5.37 11.03 -4.98
CA LYS A 212 4.16 10.70 -5.75
C LYS A 212 3.39 9.53 -5.14
N ASN A 213 4.06 8.47 -4.70
CA ASN A 213 3.43 7.34 -4.03
C ASN A 213 2.76 7.75 -2.71
N MET A 214 3.42 8.58 -1.91
CA MET A 214 2.84 9.15 -0.69
C MET A 214 1.57 9.96 -0.97
N LYS A 215 1.54 10.78 -2.03
CA LYS A 215 0.32 11.51 -2.45
C LYS A 215 -0.84 10.58 -2.83
N VAL A 216 -0.55 9.43 -3.42
CA VAL A 216 -1.60 8.41 -3.70
C VAL A 216 -2.18 7.86 -2.40
N VAL A 217 -1.33 7.55 -1.41
CA VAL A 217 -1.76 7.12 -0.07
C VAL A 217 -2.59 8.21 0.59
N GLU A 218 -2.08 9.44 0.60
CA GLU A 218 -2.75 10.60 1.16
C GLU A 218 -4.15 10.78 0.56
N THR A 219 -4.31 10.64 -0.76
CA THR A 219 -5.62 10.71 -1.44
C THR A 219 -6.63 9.67 -0.92
N VAL A 220 -6.17 8.47 -0.54
CA VAL A 220 -7.03 7.44 0.06
C VAL A 220 -7.45 7.85 1.47
N PHE A 221 -6.51 8.33 2.29
CA PHE A 221 -6.80 8.81 3.64
C PHE A 221 -7.70 10.05 3.64
N GLN A 222 -7.53 10.96 2.68
CA GLN A 222 -8.33 12.18 2.50
C GLN A 222 -9.82 11.89 2.33
N LYS A 223 -10.21 10.71 1.84
CA LYS A 223 -11.64 10.30 1.79
C LYS A 223 -12.27 10.23 3.19
N HIS A 224 -11.46 10.18 4.24
CA HIS A 224 -11.84 10.13 5.64
C HIS A 224 -11.53 11.43 6.41
N LYS A 225 -10.89 12.42 5.77
CA LYS A 225 -10.59 13.71 6.40
C LYS A 225 -11.86 14.45 6.76
N ASP A 226 -11.82 15.17 7.89
CA ASP A 226 -12.92 15.99 8.42
C ASP A 226 -14.21 15.19 8.68
N LYS A 227 -14.10 13.86 8.72
CA LYS A 227 -15.20 12.94 9.04
C LYS A 227 -14.91 12.30 10.37
N GLN A 228 -15.91 12.33 11.24
CA GLN A 228 -15.88 11.53 12.45
C GLN A 228 -15.76 10.05 12.06
N SER A 229 -14.76 9.40 12.61
CA SER A 229 -14.51 7.98 12.41
C SER A 229 -15.21 7.19 13.50
N TYR A 230 -15.97 6.18 13.09
CA TYR A 230 -16.79 5.37 13.98
C TYR A 230 -16.40 3.91 13.86
N ALA A 231 -16.00 3.28 14.97
CA ALA A 231 -15.76 1.85 15.05
C ALA A 231 -17.08 1.08 15.09
N ASN A 232 -17.33 0.24 14.09
CA ASN A 232 -18.52 -0.58 14.01
C ASN A 232 -18.36 -1.88 14.82
N VAL A 233 -18.57 -1.80 16.13
CA VAL A 233 -18.48 -2.98 17.02
C VAL A 233 -19.51 -4.07 16.71
N SER A 234 -20.50 -3.80 15.85
CA SER A 234 -21.47 -4.82 15.41
C SER A 234 -20.94 -5.71 14.29
N ALA A 235 -19.89 -5.28 13.60
CA ALA A 235 -19.30 -5.98 12.46
C ALA A 235 -17.89 -6.49 12.76
N ILE A 236 -17.63 -6.84 14.02
CA ILE A 236 -16.39 -7.53 14.40
C ILE A 236 -16.31 -8.82 13.60
N THR A 237 -15.18 -9.03 12.94
CA THR A 237 -14.99 -10.19 12.08
C THR A 237 -13.55 -10.65 12.09
N SER A 238 -13.35 -11.95 11.93
CA SER A 238 -12.04 -12.55 11.72
C SER A 238 -11.79 -12.64 10.22
N ILE A 239 -10.65 -12.11 9.79
CA ILE A 239 -10.24 -12.11 8.38
C ILE A 239 -8.96 -12.92 8.21
N SER A 240 -8.73 -13.46 7.01
CA SER A 240 -7.37 -13.84 6.60
C SER A 240 -6.51 -12.58 6.44
N LYS A 241 -5.26 -12.63 6.89
CA LYS A 241 -4.27 -11.55 6.73
C LYS A 241 -3.95 -11.26 5.27
N LYS A 242 -4.25 -12.19 4.35
CA LYS A 242 -4.20 -11.95 2.89
C LYS A 242 -5.19 -10.87 2.43
N ARG A 243 -6.25 -10.61 3.21
CA ARG A 243 -7.22 -9.53 2.94
C ARG A 243 -6.70 -8.15 3.35
N ILE A 244 -5.59 -8.07 4.09
CA ILE A 244 -4.96 -6.80 4.43
C ILE A 244 -4.22 -6.29 3.19
N GLN A 245 -4.64 -5.14 2.70
CA GLN A 245 -4.09 -4.51 1.51
C GLN A 245 -3.12 -3.40 1.91
N LYS A 246 -2.11 -3.18 1.08
CA LYS A 246 -1.33 -1.95 1.07
C LYS A 246 -1.65 -1.17 -0.18
N ILE A 247 -1.82 0.13 -0.05
CA ILE A 247 -2.00 1.03 -1.19
C ILE A 247 -0.72 1.05 -2.04
N ASN A 248 0.44 1.20 -1.38
CA ASN A 248 1.79 1.03 -1.92
C ASN A 248 2.79 0.93 -0.75
N ASP A 249 4.09 0.99 -1.04
CA ASP A 249 5.15 0.86 -0.02
C ASP A 249 5.18 2.01 1.01
N GLU A 250 4.60 3.16 0.68
CA GLU A 250 4.49 4.33 1.55
C GLU A 250 3.22 4.31 2.42
N ASP A 251 2.40 3.26 2.32
CA ASP A 251 1.20 3.11 3.14
C ASP A 251 1.56 2.90 4.63
N PRO A 252 1.14 3.79 5.53
CA PRO A 252 1.48 3.71 6.95
C PRO A 252 0.58 2.73 7.72
N THR A 253 -0.43 2.12 7.09
CA THR A 253 -1.26 1.11 7.74
C THR A 253 -0.43 -0.09 8.21
N GLY A 254 -0.85 -0.70 9.30
CA GLY A 254 -0.06 -1.69 10.04
C GLY A 254 0.99 -1.10 10.99
N LYS A 255 1.30 0.21 10.87
CA LYS A 255 2.24 0.91 11.76
C LYS A 255 1.54 1.94 12.67
N ILE A 256 0.43 2.49 12.21
CA ILE A 256 -0.38 3.44 12.99
C ILE A 256 -1.30 2.73 13.97
N GLN A 257 -1.53 3.33 15.14
CA GLN A 257 -2.34 2.77 16.23
C GLN A 257 -3.29 3.84 16.77
N ILE A 258 -4.51 3.43 17.14
CA ILE A 258 -5.42 4.32 17.88
C ILE A 258 -4.90 4.59 19.29
N ASN A 259 -5.38 5.67 19.91
CA ASN A 259 -5.04 5.96 21.29
C ASN A 259 -5.71 4.96 22.26
N GLU A 260 -5.17 4.87 23.48
CA GLU A 260 -5.64 3.93 24.50
C GLU A 260 -7.09 4.21 24.94
N LYS A 261 -7.46 5.49 25.07
CA LYS A 261 -8.82 5.89 25.46
C LYS A 261 -9.89 5.40 24.48
N ASP A 262 -9.63 5.48 23.18
CA ASP A 262 -10.52 4.97 22.15
C ASP A 262 -10.61 3.45 22.19
N LEU A 263 -9.49 2.78 22.44
CA LEU A 263 -9.45 1.32 22.58
C LEU A 263 -10.29 0.86 23.78
N GLU A 264 -10.14 1.50 24.94
CA GLU A 264 -10.94 1.22 26.14
C GLU A 264 -12.44 1.43 25.90
N LYS A 265 -12.83 2.49 25.20
CA LYS A 265 -14.24 2.75 24.83
C LYS A 265 -14.80 1.65 23.93
N ILE A 266 -14.01 1.23 22.94
CA ILE A 266 -14.38 0.12 22.06
C ILE A 266 -14.59 -1.15 22.88
N GLU A 267 -13.65 -1.51 23.74
CA GLU A 267 -13.73 -2.70 24.59
C GLU A 267 -14.95 -2.68 25.50
N LYS A 268 -15.21 -1.55 26.17
CA LYS A 268 -16.40 -1.36 26.99
C LYS A 268 -17.68 -1.59 26.17
N GLN A 269 -17.74 -1.08 24.94
CA GLN A 269 -18.90 -1.27 24.09
C GLN A 269 -19.05 -2.72 23.61
N ILE A 270 -17.96 -3.42 23.34
CA ILE A 270 -17.97 -4.87 23.03
C ILE A 270 -18.59 -5.63 24.20
N LEU A 271 -18.14 -5.36 25.43
CA LEU A 271 -18.71 -5.98 26.62
C LEU A 271 -20.20 -5.70 26.75
N ILE A 272 -20.64 -4.46 26.58
CA ILE A 272 -22.07 -4.08 26.64
C ILE A 272 -22.87 -4.80 25.55
N ARG A 273 -22.33 -4.93 24.34
CA ARG A 273 -23.06 -5.45 23.19
C ARG A 273 -23.19 -6.98 23.22
N PHE A 274 -22.14 -7.69 23.60
CA PHE A 274 -22.06 -9.14 23.41
C PHE A 274 -22.06 -9.94 24.72
N ILE A 275 -21.78 -9.33 25.86
CA ILE A 275 -21.54 -10.06 27.12
C ILE A 275 -22.50 -9.62 28.22
N LYS A 276 -22.56 -8.32 28.52
CA LYS A 276 -23.36 -7.78 29.62
C LYS A 276 -24.82 -7.61 29.18
N LYS A 277 -25.75 -8.14 29.96
CA LYS A 277 -27.14 -7.68 29.90
C LYS A 277 -27.20 -6.28 30.51
N LEU A 278 -27.63 -5.30 29.73
CA LEU A 278 -28.06 -4.02 30.29
C LEU A 278 -29.26 -4.32 31.19
N LYS A 279 -29.13 -3.98 32.48
CA LYS A 279 -30.25 -4.04 33.44
C LYS A 279 -31.28 -2.99 33.06
#